data_AF-A0A661R1I6-F1
#
_entry.id   AF-A0A661R1I6-F1
#
_cell.length_a   1.000
_cell.length_b   1.000
_cell.length_c   1.000
_cell.angle_alpha   90.00
_cell.angle_beta   90.00
_cell.angle_gamma   90.00
#
_symmetry.space_group_name_H-M   'P 1'
#
loop_
_entity.id
_entity.type
_entity.pdbx_description
1 polymer ?
#
loop_
_entity_poly.entity_id
_entity_poly.type
_entity_poly.pdbx_seq_one_letter_code
_entity_poly.pdbx_strand_id
1 'polypeptide(L)' 'MKIHEYQAKDLFRRYNVPVPEGKVAFSVEEAKKIAGELGGFPVVVKAQIHAGGRGKGGGVKLAASLE' A
#
# COMPACT_ATOMS: atom_id res chain seq x y z
N MET A 1 2.32 14.68 15.93
CA MET A 1 2.89 14.30 14.61
C MET A 1 2.10 13.12 14.07
N LYS A 2 1.78 13.09 12.77
CA LYS A 2 1.11 11.94 12.11
C LYS A 2 2.14 11.13 11.30
N ILE A 3 1.86 9.86 11.05
CA ILE A 3 2.64 8.96 10.19
C ILE A 3 1.74 8.36 9.09
N HIS A 4 2.35 7.89 8.01
CA HIS A 4 1.65 7.21 6.90
C HIS A 4 1.24 5.78 7.25
N GLU A 5 0.32 5.19 6.47
CA GLU A 5 -0.14 3.80 6.66
C GLU A 5 1.02 2.81 6.57
N TYR A 6 1.93 2.97 5.61
CA TYR A 6 3.07 2.05 5.46
C TYR A 6 4.02 2.10 6.67
N GLN A 7 4.27 3.29 7.23
CA GLN A 7 5.12 3.47 8.42
C GLN A 7 4.50 2.82 9.66
N ALA A 8 3.18 2.96 9.82
CA ALA A 8 2.46 2.28 10.90
C ALA A 8 2.54 0.75 10.75
N LYS A 9 2.41 0.23 9.53
CA LYS A 9 2.57 -1.21 9.25
C LYS A 9 3.99 -1.69 9.52
N ASP A 10 5.02 -0.92 9.17
CA ASP A 10 6.41 -1.26 9.48
C ASP A 10 6.65 -1.31 11.00
N LEU A 11 6.07 -0.37 11.74
CA LEU A 11 6.11 -0.39 13.20
C LEU A 11 5.42 -1.66 13.75
N PHE A 12 4.22 -1.98 13.27
CA PHE A 12 3.48 -3.18 13.68
C PHE A 12 4.25 -4.46 13.44
N ARG A 13 4.92 -4.61 12.28
CA ARG A 13 5.76 -5.78 11.99
C ARG A 13 6.92 -5.93 12.98
N ARG A 14 7.57 -4.82 13.39
CA ARG A 14 8.67 -4.88 14.39
C ARG A 14 8.21 -5.43 15.75
N TYR A 15 6.93 -5.30 16.06
CA TYR A 15 6.31 -5.80 17.30
C TYR A 15 5.47 -7.06 17.07
N ASN A 16 5.67 -7.77 15.95
CA ASN A 16 4.97 -9.01 15.60
C ASN A 16 3.43 -8.87 15.53
N VAL A 17 2.91 -7.66 15.28
CA VAL A 17 1.49 -7.44 15.03
C VAL A 17 1.22 -7.77 13.55
N PRO A 18 0.30 -8.71 13.24
CA PRO A 18 0.05 -9.12 11.86
C PRO A 18 -0.55 -7.98 11.05
N VAL A 19 0.02 -7.75 9.86
CA VAL A 19 -0.46 -6.78 8.88
C VAL A 19 -0.37 -7.39 7.49
N PRO A 20 -1.23 -6.98 6.53
CA PRO A 20 -1.08 -7.41 5.15
C PRO A 20 0.29 -7.03 4.59
N GLU A 21 0.86 -7.91 3.76
CA GLU A 21 2.08 -7.61 3.02
C GLU A 21 1.87 -6.42 2.07
N GLY A 22 2.93 -5.66 1.87
CA GLY A 22 2.90 -4.46 1.05
C GLY A 22 4.14 -3.61 1.24
N LYS A 23 4.50 -2.87 0.19
CA LYS A 23 5.63 -1.93 0.15
C LYS A 23 5.15 -0.57 -0.35
N VAL A 24 5.86 0.48 0.02
CA VAL A 24 5.64 1.83 -0.52
C VAL A 24 6.28 1.93 -1.90
N ALA A 25 5.63 2.66 -2.80
CA ALA A 25 6.15 2.98 -4.14
C ALA A 25 6.19 4.50 -4.29
N PHE A 26 7.26 5.02 -4.88
CA PHE A 26 7.45 6.44 -5.20
C PHE A 26 7.36 6.71 -6.70
N SER A 27 7.29 5.67 -7.52
CA SER A 27 7.07 5.73 -8.97
C SER A 27 6.08 4.66 -9.43
N VAL A 28 5.59 4.79 -10.67
CA VAL A 28 4.70 3.80 -11.28
C VAL A 28 5.44 2.48 -11.50
N GLU A 29 6.70 2.56 -11.92
CA GLU A 29 7.60 1.44 -12.18
C GLU A 29 7.84 0.62 -10.90
N GLU A 30 8.06 1.29 -9.76
CA GLU A 30 8.15 0.64 -8.46
C GLU A 30 6.85 -0.06 -8.09
N ALA A 31 5.69 0.58 -8.30
CA ALA A 31 4.39 -0.01 -8.01
C ALA A 31 4.17 -1.31 -8.82
N LYS A 32 4.52 -1.28 -10.12
CA LYS A 32 4.46 -2.45 -11.02
C LYS A 32 5.37 -3.58 -10.54
N LYS A 33 6.62 -3.27 -10.16
CA LYS A 33 7.57 -4.25 -9.63
C LYS A 33 7.07 -4.86 -8.33
N ILE A 34 6.61 -4.04 -7.38
CA ILE A 34 6.10 -4.47 -6.08
C ILE A 34 4.90 -5.41 -6.25
N ALA A 35 3.99 -5.14 -7.19
CA ALA A 35 2.86 -6.03 -7.45
C ALA A 35 3.32 -7.46 -7.80
N GLY A 36 4.38 -7.60 -8.61
CA GLY A 36 4.99 -8.90 -8.90
C GLY A 36 5.61 -9.55 -7.66
N GLU A 37 6.32 -8.77 -6.83
CA GLU A 37 6.93 -9.27 -5.59
C GLU A 37 5.90 -9.74 -4.54
N LEU A 38 4.67 -9.19 -4.56
CA LEU A 38 3.58 -9.56 -3.67
C LEU A 38 2.79 -10.80 -4.13
N GLY A 39 3.27 -11.52 -5.15
CA GLY A 39 2.60 -12.70 -5.70
C GLY A 39 1.67 -12.41 -6.88
N GLY A 40 1.72 -11.20 -7.46
CA GLY A 40 0.91 -10.80 -8.60
C GLY A 40 -0.45 -10.22 -8.21
N PHE A 41 -1.39 -10.26 -9.16
CA PHE A 41 -2.71 -9.64 -9.01
C PHE A 41 -3.72 -10.61 -8.37
N PRO A 42 -4.73 -10.10 -7.63
CA PRO A 42 -5.04 -8.69 -7.43
C PRO A 42 -4.27 -8.02 -6.28
N VAL A 43 -3.97 -6.73 -6.43
CA VAL A 43 -3.33 -5.90 -5.38
C VAL A 43 -4.16 -4.66 -5.06
N VAL A 44 -4.00 -4.09 -3.87
CA VAL A 44 -4.65 -2.83 -3.49
C VAL A 44 -3.66 -1.67 -3.52
N VAL A 45 -3.86 -0.73 -4.43
CA VAL A 45 -3.08 0.51 -4.52
C VAL A 45 -3.72 1.58 -3.65
N LYS A 46 -2.94 2.17 -2.74
CA LYS A 46 -3.44 3.14 -1.75
C LYS A 46 -2.59 4.41 -1.69
N ALA A 47 -3.21 5.55 -1.90
CA ALA A 47 -2.61 6.86 -1.67
C ALA A 47 -2.12 6.99 -0.22
N GLN A 48 -0.88 7.45 -0.05
CA GLN A 48 -0.25 7.67 1.26
C GLN A 48 -0.34 9.14 1.64
N ILE A 49 -1.38 9.52 2.39
CA ILE A 49 -1.59 10.89 2.91
C ILE A 49 -2.02 10.85 4.38
N HIS A 50 -1.81 11.94 5.11
CA HIS A 50 -2.20 12.08 6.52
C HIS A 50 -3.70 12.41 6.73
N ALA A 51 -4.57 11.78 5.94
CA ALA A 51 -6.01 11.95 5.98
C ALA A 51 -6.76 10.61 5.81
N GLY A 52 -7.93 10.51 6.45
CA GLY A 52 -8.89 9.43 6.23
C GLY A 52 -9.70 9.63 4.92
N GLY A 53 -10.74 8.82 4.71
CA GLY A 53 -11.66 9.01 3.57
C GLY A 53 -11.10 8.67 2.18
N ARG A 54 -9.86 8.19 2.09
CA ARG A 54 -9.15 7.88 0.83
C ARG A 54 -9.93 6.98 -0.13
N GLY A 55 -10.68 6.01 0.38
CA GLY A 55 -11.52 5.14 -0.45
C GLY A 55 -12.65 5.90 -1.16
N LYS A 56 -13.39 6.73 -0.43
CA LYS A 56 -14.44 7.58 -1.01
C LYS A 56 -13.85 8.63 -1.97
N GLY A 57 -12.65 9.12 -1.68
CA GLY A 57 -11.92 10.05 -2.55
C GLY A 57 -11.21 9.41 -3.74
N GLY A 58 -11.37 8.10 -3.99
CA GLY A 58 -10.77 7.41 -5.13
C GLY A 58 -9.29 7.03 -4.98
N GLY A 59 -8.66 7.34 -3.85
CA GLY A 59 -7.26 7.02 -3.55
C GLY A 59 -7.02 5.59 -3.03
N VAL A 60 -8.01 4.69 -3.10
CA VAL A 60 -7.86 3.26 -2.80
C VAL A 60 -8.52 2.48 -3.93
N LYS A 61 -7.75 1.66 -4.66
CA LYS A 61 -8.21 0.90 -5.82
C LYS A 61 -7.71 -0.54 -5.76
N LEU A 62 -8.59 -1.47 -6.11
CA LEU A 62 -8.21 -2.86 -6.37
C LEU A 62 -7.76 -2.94 -7.83
N ALA A 63 -6.50 -3.30 -8.06
CA ALA A 63 -5.95 -3.55 -9.38
C ALA A 63 -5.96 -5.05 -9.65
N ALA A 64 -6.57 -5.47 -10.76
CA ALA A 64 -6.63 -6.86 -11.19
C ALA A 64 -5.61 -7.20 -12.29
N SER A 65 -4.91 -6.19 -12.82
CA SER A 65 -3.96 -6.27 -13.92
C SER A 65 -2.88 -5.19 -13.80
N LEU A 66 -1.84 -5.30 -14.63
CA LEU A 66 -0.73 -4.34 -14.71
C LEU A 66 -1.10 -3.06 -15.46
N GLU A 67 -2.08 -3.15 -16.35
CA GLU A 67 -2.73 -2.04 -17.07
C GLU A 67 -3.88 -1.45 -16.25
#